data_AF-A0A7V3CDX7-F1
#
_entry.id   AF-A0A7V3CDX7-F1
#
_cell.length_a   1.000
_cell.length_b   1.000
_cell.length_c   1.000
_cell.angle_alpha   90.00
_cell.angle_beta   90.00
_cell.angle_gamma   90.00
#
_symmetry.space_group_name_H-M   'P 1'
#
loop_
_entity.id
_entity.type
_entity.pdbx_description
1 polymer ?
#
loop_
_entity_poly.entity_id
_entity_poly.type
_entity_poly.pdbx_seq_one_letter_code
_entity_poly.pdbx_strand_id
1 'polypeptide(L)'
;MPQGETGVGFQLGWEWSQPLLGGGEGPGEGVGGGFGRRFLGRKNKAKTLELLGSGLGSAVGLVYGRALLGGNVVLQHKNADKTVSILIALGEGEMEGPEVVWVNGARLNTGNTAKYHFHPGLDGEIFKETDPATRNQKLCSFFPDGFRPRLTFSRTAYAALNLPRDKKNPKKTREFEVFGVYRGLRVRQFDNAGNQTAYAWSANPAWCCLDLLIRRYLKPHGAVNEALTSAEKARIDFQAFKDWADFCDATLTINGESVKRAECHVAFGEEADLLRALELILVAGRAYLLERNGKLAPYADTSRASVLTLDADDLAADSLQLSQRPVRDLPNLARFTYRDLDSGRGL
;
A
#
# COMPACT_ATOMS: atom_id res chain seq x y z
N MET A 1 8.05 -27.46 7.91
CA MET A 1 6.65 -27.19 7.53
C MET A 1 6.51 -25.68 7.39
N PRO A 2 5.91 -25.15 6.32
CA PRO A 2 6.26 -23.80 5.87
C PRO A 2 5.69 -22.76 6.83
N GLN A 3 6.60 -21.92 7.34
CA GLN A 3 6.34 -20.75 8.16
C GLN A 3 5.62 -19.72 7.29
N GLY A 4 4.36 -19.42 7.61
CA GLY A 4 3.60 -18.34 6.99
C GLY A 4 3.81 -17.06 7.78
N GLU A 5 4.37 -16.03 7.15
CA GLU A 5 4.43 -14.67 7.67
C GLU A 5 3.01 -14.07 7.69
N THR A 6 2.52 -13.71 8.87
CA THR A 6 1.18 -13.16 9.10
C THR A 6 1.15 -11.65 8.81
N GLY A 7 1.00 -11.27 7.54
CA GLY A 7 0.93 -9.86 7.14
C GLY A 7 -0.48 -9.26 7.28
N VAL A 8 -0.66 -8.30 8.19
CA VAL A 8 -1.91 -7.54 8.37
C VAL A 8 -1.85 -6.21 7.60
N GLY A 9 -2.72 -6.03 6.59
CA GLY A 9 -2.87 -4.77 5.85
C GLY A 9 -3.77 -3.77 6.58
N PHE A 10 -3.25 -2.58 6.89
CA PHE A 10 -4.01 -1.49 7.53
C PHE A 10 -4.55 -0.51 6.48
N GLN A 11 -5.84 -0.21 6.56
CA GLN A 11 -6.45 0.94 5.89
C GLN A 11 -6.83 1.96 6.97
N LEU A 12 -6.01 2.99 7.17
CA LEU A 12 -6.24 4.05 8.15
C LEU A 12 -7.15 5.13 7.54
N GLY A 13 -8.45 5.04 7.83
CA GLY A 13 -9.39 6.14 7.66
C GLY A 13 -9.53 6.89 8.99
N TRP A 14 -9.08 8.14 9.04
CA TRP A 14 -9.35 9.03 10.17
C TRP A 14 -10.63 9.81 9.85
N GLU A 15 -11.76 9.44 10.43
CA GLU A 15 -12.94 10.32 10.47
C GLU A 15 -12.76 11.26 11.68
N TRP A 16 -12.39 12.50 11.42
CA TRP A 16 -12.66 13.58 12.36
C TRP A 16 -14.17 13.81 12.34
N SER A 17 -14.92 13.21 13.28
CA SER A 17 -16.24 13.75 13.58
C SER A 17 -16.02 15.12 14.18
N GLN A 18 -16.28 16.17 13.39
CA GLN A 18 -16.27 17.53 13.90
C GLN A 18 -17.17 17.59 15.14
N PRO A 19 -16.75 18.24 16.24
CA PRO A 19 -17.66 18.51 17.33
C PRO A 19 -18.79 19.38 16.77
N LEU A 20 -20.02 18.89 16.90
CA LEU A 20 -21.23 19.67 16.67
C LEU A 20 -21.12 20.95 17.49
N LEU A 21 -20.75 22.03 16.81
CA LEU A 21 -20.82 23.38 17.32
C LEU A 21 -22.28 23.65 17.69
N GLY A 22 -22.46 24.02 18.95
CA GLY A 22 -23.74 24.21 19.60
C GLY A 22 -24.65 25.21 18.89
N GLY A 23 -25.95 24.93 18.99
CA GLY A 23 -27.02 25.85 18.68
C GLY A 23 -28.21 25.57 19.58
N GLY A 24 -28.34 26.38 20.64
CA GLY A 24 -29.61 26.89 21.18
C GLY A 24 -30.59 25.91 21.83
N GLU A 25 -30.75 26.07 23.14
CA GLU A 25 -31.86 25.56 23.94
C GLU A 25 -33.23 26.13 23.48
N GLY A 26 -34.27 25.30 23.61
CA GLY A 26 -35.68 25.71 23.52
C GLY A 26 -36.60 24.50 23.79
N PRO A 27 -37.43 24.50 24.87
CA PRO A 27 -38.21 23.33 25.29
C PRO A 27 -39.59 23.29 24.63
N GLY A 28 -40.13 22.09 24.41
CA GLY A 28 -41.50 21.89 23.92
C GLY A 28 -41.91 20.42 23.91
N GLU A 29 -43.00 20.15 24.64
CA GLU A 29 -43.56 18.85 25.03
C GLU A 29 -44.12 18.00 23.88
N GLY A 30 -44.26 16.67 24.09
CA GLY A 30 -45.06 15.82 23.20
C GLY A 30 -44.96 14.31 23.46
N VAL A 31 -45.87 13.82 24.30
CA VAL A 31 -46.11 12.40 24.68
C VAL A 31 -46.54 11.53 23.48
N GLY A 32 -46.17 10.24 23.47
CA GLY A 32 -46.89 9.24 22.65
C GLY A 32 -46.15 7.91 22.44
N GLY A 33 -46.50 6.89 23.24
CA GLY A 33 -46.02 5.51 23.06
C GLY A 33 -46.61 4.79 21.85
N GLY A 34 -45.94 3.73 21.41
CA GLY A 34 -46.42 2.87 20.32
C GLY A 34 -45.44 1.75 19.96
N PHE A 35 -45.55 0.62 20.66
CA PHE A 35 -44.97 -0.66 20.24
C PHE A 35 -45.55 -1.06 18.88
N GLY A 36 -44.69 -1.13 17.85
CA GLY A 36 -45.07 -1.58 16.51
C GLY A 36 -43.88 -2.20 15.78
N ARG A 37 -43.82 -3.53 15.78
CA ARG A 37 -42.93 -4.34 14.95
C ARG A 37 -43.14 -4.00 13.46
N ARG A 38 -42.09 -3.56 12.76
CA ARG A 38 -41.68 -3.94 11.38
C ARG A 38 -40.67 -2.93 10.83
N PHE A 39 -39.39 -3.24 10.94
CA PHE A 39 -38.40 -2.90 9.92
C PHE A 39 -37.55 -4.16 9.70
N LEU A 40 -38.01 -5.08 8.88
CA LEU A 40 -37.57 -5.20 7.49
C LEU A 40 -36.04 -5.09 7.36
N GLY A 41 -35.42 -6.27 7.42
CA GLY A 41 -34.27 -6.67 6.62
C GLY A 41 -33.30 -5.57 6.22
N ARG A 42 -32.41 -5.18 7.13
CA ARG A 42 -31.14 -4.60 6.72
C ARG A 42 -30.28 -5.74 6.20
N LYS A 43 -30.46 -6.10 4.93
CA LYS A 43 -29.40 -6.77 4.17
C LYS A 43 -28.20 -5.85 4.32
N ASN A 44 -27.19 -6.29 5.06
CA ASN A 44 -25.85 -5.75 4.94
C ASN A 44 -25.50 -5.87 3.46
N LYS A 45 -25.72 -4.81 2.69
CA LYS A 45 -24.98 -4.61 1.45
C LYS A 45 -23.55 -4.49 1.94
N ALA A 46 -22.82 -5.61 1.94
CA ALA A 46 -21.38 -5.57 1.85
C ALA A 46 -21.08 -4.53 0.79
N LYS A 47 -20.36 -3.46 1.15
CA LYS A 47 -19.86 -2.48 0.17
C LYS A 47 -19.31 -3.30 -0.98
N THR A 48 -19.97 -3.25 -2.12
CA THR A 48 -19.55 -4.02 -3.29
C THR A 48 -18.25 -3.38 -3.70
N LEU A 49 -17.15 -4.03 -3.34
CA LEU A 49 -15.82 -3.55 -3.63
C LEU A 49 -15.73 -3.53 -5.17
N GLU A 50 -15.52 -2.36 -5.77
CA GLU A 50 -15.17 -2.30 -7.18
C GLU A 50 -13.74 -2.80 -7.31
N LEU A 51 -13.60 -4.12 -7.40
CA LEU A 51 -12.32 -4.80 -7.52
C LEU A 51 -11.70 -4.60 -8.91
N LEU A 52 -12.51 -4.26 -9.91
CA LEU A 52 -12.08 -3.94 -11.26
C LEU A 52 -12.89 -2.76 -11.79
N GLY A 53 -12.19 -1.66 -12.00
CA GLY A 53 -12.68 -0.50 -12.72
C GLY A 53 -12.03 -0.40 -14.10
N SER A 54 -12.73 0.20 -15.05
CA SER A 54 -12.11 0.74 -16.26
C SER A 54 -12.51 2.20 -16.35
N GLY A 55 -11.53 3.09 -16.31
CA GLY A 55 -11.75 4.53 -16.28
C GLY A 55 -10.49 5.26 -16.75
N LEU A 56 -10.66 6.14 -17.73
CA LEU A 56 -9.63 7.11 -18.09
C LEU A 56 -9.54 8.15 -16.97
N GLY A 57 -8.33 8.45 -16.52
CA GLY A 57 -8.09 9.41 -15.43
C GLY A 57 -8.10 8.80 -14.02
N SER A 58 -8.26 7.49 -13.87
CA SER A 58 -8.03 6.82 -12.57
C SER A 58 -6.57 6.93 -12.17
N ALA A 59 -6.31 7.32 -10.92
CA ALA A 59 -4.95 7.40 -10.39
C ALA A 59 -4.25 6.03 -10.43
N VAL A 60 -2.94 6.05 -10.69
CA VAL A 60 -2.10 4.86 -10.59
C VAL A 60 -1.75 4.65 -9.12
N GLY A 61 -2.13 3.49 -8.57
CA GLY A 61 -1.94 3.22 -7.15
C GLY A 61 -0.47 3.00 -6.77
N LEU A 62 -0.14 3.27 -5.51
CA LEU A 62 1.19 3.01 -4.93
C LEU A 62 1.05 1.94 -3.84
N VAL A 63 1.90 0.91 -3.84
CA VAL A 63 1.73 -0.24 -2.94
C VAL A 63 3.05 -0.64 -2.29
N TYR A 64 3.11 -0.58 -0.96
CA TYR A 64 4.21 -1.09 -0.14
C TYR A 64 3.75 -2.30 0.69
N GLY A 65 4.69 -3.22 0.95
CA GLY A 65 4.40 -4.45 1.69
C GLY A 65 3.54 -5.43 0.89
N ARG A 66 2.43 -5.87 1.47
CA ARG A 66 1.56 -6.95 0.94
C ARG A 66 0.14 -6.43 0.89
N ALA A 67 -0.54 -6.55 -0.26
CA ALA A 67 -1.88 -6.00 -0.42
C ALA A 67 -2.74 -6.83 -1.37
N LEU A 68 -4.05 -6.79 -1.14
CA LEU A 68 -5.07 -7.30 -2.05
C LEU A 68 -5.33 -6.25 -3.14
N LEU A 69 -5.01 -6.59 -4.39
CA LEU A 69 -5.16 -5.71 -5.55
C LEU A 69 -6.05 -6.36 -6.60
N GLY A 70 -6.99 -5.59 -7.13
CA GLY A 70 -7.75 -5.96 -8.33
C GLY A 70 -7.40 -5.11 -9.55
N GLY A 71 -6.93 -3.87 -9.34
CA GLY A 71 -6.37 -3.02 -10.38
C GLY A 71 -7.39 -2.45 -11.36
N ASN A 72 -6.89 -1.76 -12.38
CA ASN A 72 -7.70 -1.14 -13.43
C ASN A 72 -7.47 -1.83 -14.78
N VAL A 73 -8.55 -2.16 -15.49
CA VAL A 73 -8.44 -2.74 -16.85
C VAL A 73 -8.07 -1.64 -17.84
N VAL A 74 -6.85 -1.72 -18.36
CA VAL A 74 -6.29 -0.75 -19.31
C VAL A 74 -6.52 -1.19 -20.75
N LEU A 75 -6.45 -2.50 -21.02
CA LEU A 75 -6.71 -3.05 -22.34
C LEU A 75 -7.49 -4.35 -22.23
N GLN A 76 -8.50 -4.50 -23.10
CA GLN A 76 -9.22 -5.74 -23.28
C GLN A 76 -9.39 -5.99 -24.78
N HIS A 77 -8.97 -7.17 -25.24
CA HIS A 77 -9.05 -7.57 -26.64
C HIS A 77 -9.64 -8.97 -26.79
N LYS A 78 -10.54 -9.14 -27.76
CA LYS A 78 -11.12 -10.45 -28.10
C LYS A 78 -10.30 -11.05 -29.23
N ASN A 79 -9.65 -12.18 -28.95
CA ASN A 79 -8.81 -12.90 -29.90
C ASN A 79 -9.67 -13.74 -30.87
N ALA A 80 -9.10 -14.09 -32.02
CA ALA A 80 -9.77 -14.90 -33.03
C ALA A 80 -10.11 -16.32 -32.54
N ASP A 81 -9.33 -16.87 -31.61
CA ASP A 81 -9.52 -18.17 -30.96
C ASP A 81 -10.61 -18.15 -29.86
N LYS A 82 -11.32 -17.02 -29.71
CA LYS A 82 -12.38 -16.77 -28.71
C LYS A 82 -11.85 -16.64 -27.26
N THR A 83 -10.55 -16.49 -27.08
CA THR A 83 -9.98 -16.03 -25.80
C THR A 83 -10.05 -14.51 -25.69
N VAL A 84 -9.86 -14.00 -24.47
CA VAL A 84 -9.83 -12.57 -24.18
C VAL A 84 -8.50 -12.25 -23.52
N SER A 85 -7.73 -11.37 -24.14
CA SER A 85 -6.53 -10.76 -23.56
C SER A 85 -6.94 -9.57 -22.72
N ILE A 86 -6.51 -9.52 -21.45
CA ILE A 86 -6.83 -8.44 -20.50
C ILE A 86 -5.53 -7.96 -19.87
N LEU A 87 -5.30 -6.66 -19.86
CA LEU A 87 -4.20 -6.04 -19.14
C LEU A 87 -4.75 -5.20 -17.99
N ILE A 88 -4.27 -5.52 -16.80
CA ILE A 88 -4.72 -4.94 -15.54
C ILE A 88 -3.54 -4.19 -14.91
N ALA A 89 -3.63 -2.87 -14.83
CA ALA A 89 -2.65 -2.06 -14.10
C ALA A 89 -2.85 -2.22 -12.60
N LEU A 90 -1.77 -2.54 -11.89
CA LEU A 90 -1.77 -2.85 -10.46
C LEU A 90 -1.23 -1.69 -9.62
N GLY A 91 -0.22 -0.98 -10.13
CA GLY A 91 0.37 0.17 -9.45
C GLY A 91 1.64 0.70 -10.10
N GLU A 92 2.19 1.76 -9.53
CA GLU A 92 3.43 2.42 -9.97
C GLU A 92 4.67 1.76 -9.37
N GLY A 93 5.70 1.62 -10.19
CA GLY A 93 7.06 1.18 -9.87
C GLY A 93 7.25 -0.33 -9.83
N GLU A 94 8.51 -0.76 -9.64
CA GLU A 94 8.85 -2.18 -9.65
C GLU A 94 8.28 -2.92 -8.44
N MET A 95 7.27 -3.75 -8.69
CA MET A 95 6.68 -4.69 -7.74
C MET A 95 7.40 -6.04 -7.76
N GLU A 96 7.40 -6.72 -6.61
CA GLU A 96 7.97 -8.06 -6.49
C GLU A 96 7.15 -9.08 -7.26
N GLY A 97 5.83 -9.07 -7.10
CA GLY A 97 4.94 -9.93 -7.89
C GLY A 97 3.75 -10.52 -7.14
N PRO A 98 2.96 -11.35 -7.84
CA PRO A 98 1.82 -12.03 -7.26
C PRO A 98 2.24 -13.15 -6.31
N GLU A 99 1.60 -13.25 -5.16
CA GLU A 99 1.63 -14.49 -4.35
C GLU A 99 0.53 -15.45 -4.81
N VAL A 100 -0.65 -14.89 -5.07
CA VAL A 100 -1.83 -15.63 -5.51
C VAL A 100 -2.76 -14.71 -6.28
N VAL A 101 -3.34 -15.23 -7.37
CA VAL A 101 -4.30 -14.53 -8.21
C VAL A 101 -5.55 -15.40 -8.34
N TRP A 102 -6.72 -14.77 -8.27
CA TRP A 102 -8.00 -15.40 -8.51
C TRP A 102 -8.68 -14.78 -9.72
N VAL A 103 -9.37 -15.62 -10.47
CA VAL A 103 -10.24 -15.26 -11.58
C VAL A 103 -11.60 -15.89 -11.33
N ASN A 104 -12.65 -15.07 -11.21
CA ASN A 104 -14.01 -15.51 -10.91
C ASN A 104 -14.08 -16.42 -9.66
N GLY A 105 -13.29 -16.11 -8.63
CA GLY A 105 -13.18 -16.87 -7.39
C GLY A 105 -12.33 -18.14 -7.46
N ALA A 106 -11.83 -18.54 -8.64
CA ALA A 106 -10.94 -19.69 -8.80
C ALA A 106 -9.47 -19.25 -8.83
N ARG A 107 -8.61 -19.96 -8.11
CA ARG A 107 -7.15 -19.69 -8.11
C ARG A 107 -6.56 -19.93 -9.50
N LEU A 108 -5.84 -18.94 -10.00
CA LEU A 108 -5.08 -19.02 -11.25
C LEU A 108 -3.69 -19.58 -10.98
N ASN A 109 -3.21 -20.47 -11.87
CA ASN A 109 -1.81 -20.86 -11.88
C ASN A 109 -0.99 -19.77 -12.58
N THR A 110 -0.29 -18.94 -11.80
CA THR A 110 0.55 -17.83 -12.30
C THR A 110 1.80 -18.30 -13.04
N GLY A 111 2.21 -19.56 -12.89
CA GLY A 111 3.30 -20.15 -13.68
C GLY A 111 2.89 -20.56 -15.10
N ASN A 112 1.61 -20.51 -15.43
CA ASN A 112 1.14 -20.82 -16.78
C ASN A 112 1.29 -19.59 -17.70
N THR A 113 2.42 -19.51 -18.40
CA THR A 113 2.74 -18.45 -19.36
C THR A 113 1.83 -18.42 -20.58
N ALA A 114 0.94 -19.39 -20.79
CA ALA A 114 -0.09 -19.28 -21.83
C ALA A 114 -1.32 -18.48 -21.35
N LYS A 115 -1.44 -18.23 -20.04
CA LYS A 115 -2.62 -17.58 -19.43
C LYS A 115 -2.30 -16.34 -18.61
N TYR A 116 -1.08 -16.21 -18.10
CA TYR A 116 -0.70 -15.14 -17.18
C TYR A 116 0.74 -14.70 -17.39
N HIS A 117 0.94 -13.40 -17.58
CA HIS A 117 2.25 -12.74 -17.55
C HIS A 117 2.21 -11.64 -16.51
N PHE A 118 3.29 -11.51 -15.74
CA PHE A 118 3.46 -10.41 -14.80
C PHE A 118 4.58 -9.51 -15.27
N HIS A 119 4.23 -8.23 -15.47
CA HIS A 119 5.19 -7.19 -15.79
C HIS A 119 5.40 -6.33 -14.55
N PRO A 120 6.61 -6.32 -13.98
CA PRO A 120 6.83 -5.82 -12.64
C PRO A 120 6.79 -4.29 -12.53
N GLY A 121 6.81 -3.54 -13.64
CA GLY A 121 6.88 -2.08 -13.60
C GLY A 121 8.31 -1.54 -13.66
N LEU A 122 9.18 -2.17 -14.46
CA LEU A 122 10.53 -1.66 -14.77
C LEU A 122 10.45 -0.49 -15.77
N ASP A 123 11.59 0.13 -16.07
CA ASP A 123 11.69 1.04 -17.21
C ASP A 123 11.38 0.28 -18.52
N GLY A 124 10.54 0.85 -19.37
CA GLY A 124 9.99 0.16 -20.54
C GLY A 124 11.03 -0.12 -21.63
N GLU A 125 10.92 -1.30 -22.25
CA GLU A 125 11.81 -1.75 -23.34
C GLU A 125 11.03 -1.91 -24.65
N ILE A 126 11.47 -1.26 -25.74
CA ILE A 126 10.77 -1.28 -27.04
C ILE A 126 11.10 -2.57 -27.82
N PHE A 127 10.83 -3.72 -27.22
CA PHE A 127 10.96 -5.03 -27.84
C PHE A 127 9.70 -5.87 -27.57
N LYS A 128 9.42 -6.85 -28.43
CA LYS A 128 8.37 -7.85 -28.15
C LYS A 128 8.91 -8.81 -27.10
N GLU A 129 8.06 -9.17 -26.15
CA GLU A 129 8.37 -10.22 -25.19
C GLU A 129 8.54 -11.57 -25.92
N THR A 130 9.63 -12.26 -25.61
CA THR A 130 9.93 -13.61 -26.13
C THR A 130 9.94 -14.68 -25.04
N ASP A 131 10.13 -14.29 -23.78
CA ASP A 131 10.13 -15.17 -22.62
C ASP A 131 9.29 -14.57 -21.48
N PRO A 132 8.00 -14.92 -21.41
CA PRO A 132 7.09 -14.34 -20.42
C PRO A 132 7.30 -14.82 -18.98
N ALA A 133 8.20 -15.79 -18.75
CA ALA A 133 8.58 -16.20 -17.40
C ALA A 133 9.63 -15.25 -16.80
N THR A 134 10.32 -14.47 -17.63
CA THR A 134 11.34 -13.52 -17.18
C THR A 134 10.74 -12.19 -16.75
N ARG A 135 11.29 -11.60 -15.69
CA ARG A 135 10.94 -10.24 -15.25
C ARG A 135 11.35 -9.26 -16.35
N ASN A 136 10.39 -8.66 -17.03
CA ASN A 136 10.63 -7.75 -18.15
C ASN A 136 9.52 -6.69 -18.26
N GLN A 137 9.83 -5.55 -18.89
CA GLN A 137 8.83 -4.53 -19.26
C GLN A 137 8.78 -4.32 -20.78
N LYS A 138 8.84 -5.43 -21.52
CA LYS A 138 8.68 -5.45 -22.96
C LYS A 138 7.20 -5.41 -23.34
N LEU A 139 6.91 -5.24 -24.63
CA LEU A 139 5.55 -5.38 -25.13
C LEU A 139 5.10 -6.83 -24.92
N CYS A 140 4.15 -7.04 -24.01
CA CYS A 140 3.58 -8.35 -23.67
C CYS A 140 3.20 -9.13 -24.94
N SER A 141 3.55 -10.42 -24.97
CA SER A 141 3.27 -11.29 -26.11
C SER A 141 1.77 -11.51 -26.37
N PHE A 142 0.89 -11.20 -25.39
CA PHE A 142 -0.57 -11.16 -25.56
C PHE A 142 -1.11 -9.92 -26.27
N PHE A 143 -0.28 -8.91 -26.56
CA PHE A 143 -0.70 -7.79 -27.41
C PHE A 143 -0.96 -8.30 -28.83
N PRO A 144 -2.09 -7.91 -29.45
CA PRO A 144 -2.37 -8.30 -30.82
C PRO A 144 -1.39 -7.65 -31.81
N ASP A 145 -0.93 -8.41 -32.81
CA ASP A 145 0.18 -8.02 -33.70
C ASP A 145 -0.07 -6.71 -34.49
N GLY A 146 -1.33 -6.36 -34.73
CA GLY A 146 -1.80 -5.15 -35.39
C GLY A 146 -1.99 -3.92 -34.49
N PHE A 147 -1.81 -4.03 -33.17
CA PHE A 147 -1.98 -2.88 -32.26
C PHE A 147 -0.89 -1.83 -32.51
N ARG A 148 -1.31 -0.57 -32.68
CA ARG A 148 -0.44 0.59 -32.90
C ARG A 148 -1.03 1.81 -32.15
N PRO A 149 -0.22 2.62 -31.46
CA PRO A 149 1.23 2.46 -31.23
C PRO A 149 1.52 1.26 -30.30
N ARG A 150 2.68 0.62 -30.50
CA ARG A 150 3.18 -0.41 -29.59
C ARG A 150 3.75 0.30 -28.36
N LEU A 151 2.96 0.40 -27.31
CA LEU A 151 3.33 1.09 -26.07
C LEU A 151 3.78 0.07 -25.04
N THR A 152 4.93 0.33 -24.43
CA THR A 152 5.30 -0.31 -23.16
C THR A 152 4.83 0.57 -22.01
N PHE A 153 4.26 -0.04 -20.98
CA PHE A 153 3.83 0.68 -19.80
C PHE A 153 5.02 0.86 -18.84
N SER A 154 5.90 1.81 -19.15
CA SER A 154 7.07 2.09 -18.31
C SER A 154 6.64 2.42 -16.88
N ARG A 155 7.35 1.86 -15.88
CA ARG A 155 7.13 2.11 -14.45
C ARG A 155 5.73 1.81 -13.92
N THR A 156 4.94 1.03 -14.65
CA THR A 156 3.62 0.57 -14.20
C THR A 156 3.63 -0.94 -14.14
N ALA A 157 3.45 -1.49 -12.95
CA ALA A 157 3.26 -2.91 -12.77
C ALA A 157 1.88 -3.32 -13.31
N TYR A 158 1.84 -4.36 -14.13
CA TYR A 158 0.59 -4.87 -14.68
C TYR A 158 0.58 -6.39 -14.82
N ALA A 159 -0.60 -6.97 -14.70
CA ALA A 159 -0.86 -8.37 -15.01
C ALA A 159 -1.55 -8.47 -16.37
N ALA A 160 -0.98 -9.28 -17.27
CA ALA A 160 -1.61 -9.63 -18.54
C ALA A 160 -2.19 -11.03 -18.45
N LEU A 161 -3.46 -11.19 -18.78
CA LEU A 161 -4.17 -12.46 -18.75
C LEU A 161 -4.69 -12.81 -20.14
N ASN A 162 -4.58 -14.07 -20.52
CA ASN A 162 -5.25 -14.63 -21.69
C ASN A 162 -6.21 -15.74 -21.25
N LEU A 163 -7.50 -15.44 -21.27
CA LEU A 163 -8.51 -16.30 -20.65
C LEU A 163 -9.55 -16.77 -21.66
N PRO A 164 -9.98 -18.05 -21.59
CA PRO A 164 -11.12 -18.50 -22.38
C PRO A 164 -12.38 -17.79 -21.89
N ARG A 165 -13.29 -17.51 -22.83
CA ARG A 165 -14.58 -16.90 -22.51
C ARG A 165 -15.38 -17.74 -21.51
N ASP A 166 -15.93 -17.12 -20.46
CA ASP A 166 -16.82 -17.82 -19.53
C ASP A 166 -18.17 -18.13 -20.21
N LYS A 167 -18.32 -19.37 -20.67
CA LYS A 167 -19.55 -19.86 -21.31
C LYS A 167 -20.75 -19.86 -20.37
N LYS A 168 -20.54 -19.86 -19.03
CA LYS A 168 -21.64 -19.93 -18.05
C LYS A 168 -22.26 -18.57 -17.75
N ASN A 169 -21.57 -17.45 -18.01
CA ASN A 169 -22.07 -16.09 -17.76
C ASN A 169 -21.84 -15.12 -18.94
N PRO A 170 -22.39 -15.39 -20.14
CA PRO A 170 -22.07 -14.64 -21.36
C PRO A 170 -22.58 -13.18 -21.42
N LYS A 171 -23.36 -12.73 -20.43
CA LYS A 171 -24.08 -11.43 -20.44
C LYS A 171 -23.74 -10.48 -19.28
N LYS A 172 -22.79 -10.80 -18.40
CA LYS A 172 -22.39 -9.84 -17.35
C LYS A 172 -21.42 -8.81 -17.94
N THR A 173 -21.65 -7.54 -17.63
CA THR A 173 -20.81 -6.39 -18.01
C THR A 173 -19.37 -6.46 -17.48
N ARG A 174 -19.07 -7.42 -16.59
CA ARG A 174 -17.72 -7.79 -16.13
C ARG A 174 -17.55 -9.29 -16.32
N GLU A 175 -17.05 -9.69 -17.49
CA GLU A 175 -16.87 -11.12 -17.86
C GLU A 175 -15.84 -11.82 -16.98
N PHE A 176 -14.90 -11.06 -16.41
CA PHE A 176 -13.87 -11.55 -15.51
C PHE A 176 -13.77 -10.65 -14.27
N GLU A 177 -13.82 -11.27 -13.10
CA GLU A 177 -13.45 -10.69 -11.82
C GLU A 177 -12.05 -11.21 -11.47
N VAL A 178 -11.06 -10.32 -11.44
CA VAL A 178 -9.65 -10.65 -11.23
C VAL A 178 -9.16 -9.84 -10.05
N PHE A 179 -8.59 -10.53 -9.07
CA PHE A 179 -7.91 -9.93 -7.93
C PHE A 179 -6.83 -10.86 -7.43
N GLY A 180 -5.89 -10.36 -6.65
CA GLY A 180 -4.80 -11.16 -6.12
C GLY A 180 -4.15 -10.52 -4.91
N VAL A 181 -3.42 -11.33 -4.16
CA VAL A 181 -2.49 -10.83 -3.16
C VAL A 181 -1.14 -10.65 -3.82
N TYR A 182 -0.62 -9.43 -3.75
CA TYR A 182 0.65 -9.05 -4.35
C TYR A 182 1.62 -8.57 -3.28
N ARG A 183 2.88 -8.93 -3.47
CA ARG A 183 4.00 -8.24 -2.86
C ARG A 183 4.25 -6.97 -3.67
N GLY A 184 4.11 -5.83 -2.99
CA GLY A 184 4.22 -4.50 -3.54
C GLY A 184 5.63 -4.16 -3.99
N LEU A 185 5.95 -2.87 -3.89
CA LEU A 185 7.22 -2.32 -4.34
C LEU A 185 8.44 -3.01 -3.73
N ARG A 186 9.45 -3.21 -4.59
CA ARG A 186 10.81 -3.45 -4.16
C ARG A 186 11.43 -2.13 -3.72
N VAL A 187 12.12 -2.18 -2.60
CA VAL A 187 12.73 -1.02 -1.96
C VAL A 187 14.25 -1.19 -1.89
N ARG A 188 14.95 -0.07 -1.94
CA ARG A 188 16.40 -0.04 -1.71
C ARG A 188 16.65 -0.13 -0.21
N GLN A 189 17.51 -1.06 0.18
CA GLN A 189 17.95 -1.26 1.55
C GLN A 189 19.41 -0.82 1.65
N PHE A 190 19.76 -0.18 2.76
CA PHE A 190 21.08 0.41 2.94
C PHE A 190 21.70 -0.05 4.26
N ASP A 191 23.02 -0.09 4.29
CA ASP A 191 23.76 -0.13 5.55
C ASP A 191 23.80 1.27 6.20
N ASN A 192 24.43 1.35 7.37
CA ASN A 192 24.55 2.60 8.11
C ASN A 192 25.46 3.65 7.44
N ALA A 193 26.33 3.23 6.51
CA ALA A 193 27.19 4.12 5.73
C ALA A 193 26.51 4.62 4.44
N GLY A 194 25.29 4.17 4.14
CA GLY A 194 24.56 4.53 2.93
C GLY A 194 25.02 3.75 1.68
N ASN A 195 25.64 2.58 1.86
CA ASN A 195 25.83 1.63 0.78
C ASN A 195 24.57 0.81 0.61
N GLN A 196 24.11 0.65 -0.63
CA GLN A 196 22.96 -0.17 -0.92
C GLN A 196 23.33 -1.64 -0.76
N THR A 197 22.66 -2.34 0.15
CA THR A 197 22.91 -3.76 0.45
C THR A 197 21.97 -4.68 -0.31
N ALA A 198 20.75 -4.21 -0.62
CA ALA A 198 19.79 -4.97 -1.38
C ALA A 198 18.82 -4.05 -2.15
N TYR A 199 18.22 -4.61 -3.19
CA TYR A 199 17.02 -4.09 -3.82
C TYR A 199 16.00 -5.21 -3.90
N ALA A 200 15.04 -5.23 -2.96
CA ALA A 200 14.17 -6.37 -2.73
C ALA A 200 12.85 -5.92 -2.12
N TRP A 201 11.85 -6.80 -2.18
CA TRP A 201 10.63 -6.61 -1.40
C TRP A 201 10.95 -6.47 0.08
N SER A 202 10.26 -5.55 0.75
CA SER A 202 10.29 -5.40 2.21
C SER A 202 8.96 -4.86 2.70
N ALA A 203 8.52 -5.37 3.85
CA ALA A 203 7.46 -4.76 4.65
C ALA A 203 8.02 -3.87 5.76
N ASN A 204 9.35 -3.65 5.84
CA ASN A 204 9.93 -2.79 6.88
C ASN A 204 9.56 -1.31 6.60
N PRO A 205 8.87 -0.60 7.53
CA PRO A 205 8.45 0.78 7.34
C PRO A 205 9.61 1.75 7.04
N ALA A 206 10.80 1.50 7.60
CA ALA A 206 11.96 2.35 7.37
C ALA A 206 12.39 2.35 5.91
N TRP A 207 12.46 1.17 5.29
CA TRP A 207 12.82 1.04 3.88
C TRP A 207 11.72 1.50 2.93
N CYS A 208 10.45 1.31 3.30
CA CYS A 208 9.31 1.86 2.55
C CYS A 208 9.34 3.40 2.55
N CYS A 209 9.58 4.01 3.71
CA CYS A 209 9.68 5.46 3.88
C CYS A 209 10.87 6.04 3.08
N LEU A 210 12.04 5.42 3.21
CA LEU A 210 13.23 5.87 2.49
C LEU A 210 13.06 5.75 0.97
N ASP A 211 12.48 4.66 0.48
CA ASP A 211 12.20 4.49 -0.93
C ASP A 211 11.23 5.56 -1.45
N LEU A 212 10.17 5.87 -0.70
CA LEU A 212 9.22 6.94 -1.06
C LEU A 212 9.92 8.31 -1.14
N LEU A 213 10.75 8.64 -0.14
CA LEU A 213 11.54 9.88 -0.14
C LEU A 213 12.49 9.94 -1.35
N ILE A 214 13.17 8.84 -1.67
CA ILE A 214 14.05 8.85 -2.83
C ILE A 214 13.26 9.03 -4.12
N ARG A 215 12.17 8.28 -4.30
CA ARG A 215 11.39 8.28 -5.55
C ARG A 215 10.57 9.54 -5.79
N ARG A 216 10.18 10.26 -4.74
CA ARG A 216 9.32 11.47 -4.88
C ARG A 216 10.04 12.77 -4.59
N TYR A 217 11.10 12.75 -3.79
CA TYR A 217 11.79 13.96 -3.36
C TYR A 217 13.23 14.04 -3.86
N LEU A 218 14.08 13.03 -3.60
CA LEU A 218 15.51 13.13 -3.95
C LEU A 218 15.77 12.92 -5.44
N LYS A 219 15.11 11.93 -6.03
CA LYS A 219 15.39 11.44 -7.39
C LYS A 219 14.10 11.11 -8.17
N PRO A 220 13.18 12.07 -8.35
CA PRO A 220 11.87 11.82 -8.97
C PRO A 220 11.90 11.35 -10.41
N HIS A 221 12.97 11.67 -11.15
CA HIS A 221 13.13 11.29 -12.55
C HIS A 221 14.17 10.18 -12.77
N GLY A 222 14.75 9.63 -11.69
CA GLY A 222 15.74 8.55 -11.80
C GLY A 222 15.15 7.26 -12.35
N ALA A 223 16.00 6.43 -12.94
CA ALA A 223 15.65 5.08 -13.35
C ALA A 223 15.32 4.19 -12.13
N VAL A 224 14.63 3.08 -12.37
CA VAL A 224 14.34 2.10 -11.32
C VAL A 224 15.67 1.58 -10.77
N ASN A 225 15.80 1.60 -9.43
CA ASN A 225 17.01 1.17 -8.73
C ASN A 225 18.30 1.91 -9.15
N GLU A 226 18.19 3.13 -9.68
CA GLU A 226 19.36 3.94 -9.99
C GLU A 226 20.11 4.30 -8.70
N ALA A 227 21.45 4.18 -8.76
CA ALA A 227 22.32 4.50 -7.64
C ALA A 227 22.18 5.99 -7.25
N LEU A 228 22.29 6.24 -5.94
CA LEU A 228 22.34 7.59 -5.40
C LEU A 228 23.74 8.17 -5.57
N THR A 229 23.78 9.42 -6.05
CA THR A 229 24.97 10.26 -6.07
C THR A 229 25.40 10.66 -4.66
N SER A 230 26.65 11.10 -4.49
CA SER A 230 27.15 11.57 -3.20
C SER A 230 26.34 12.74 -2.63
N ALA A 231 25.84 13.64 -3.49
CA ALA A 231 25.02 14.77 -3.07
C ALA A 231 23.63 14.34 -2.58
N GLU A 232 23.01 13.33 -3.22
CA GLU A 232 21.74 12.76 -2.77
C GLU A 232 21.91 12.02 -1.44
N LYS A 233 22.98 11.22 -1.31
CA LYS A 233 23.30 10.53 -0.05
C LYS A 233 23.55 11.49 1.11
N ALA A 234 24.15 12.65 0.84
CA ALA A 234 24.44 13.65 1.87
C ALA A 234 23.18 14.22 2.54
N ARG A 235 21.99 14.09 1.93
CA ARG A 235 20.70 14.56 2.47
C ARG A 235 20.01 13.58 3.42
N ILE A 236 20.52 12.35 3.53
CA ILE A 236 19.90 11.28 4.32
C ILE A 236 20.81 10.89 5.49
N ASP A 237 20.21 10.71 6.66
CA ASP A 237 20.88 10.08 7.80
C ASP A 237 20.66 8.55 7.74
N PHE A 238 21.55 7.86 7.02
CA PHE A 238 21.44 6.40 6.82
C PHE A 238 21.57 5.60 8.12
N GLN A 239 22.33 6.08 9.10
CA GLN A 239 22.42 5.45 10.41
C GLN A 239 21.03 5.49 11.09
N ALA A 240 20.35 6.64 11.10
CA ALA A 240 19.01 6.74 11.68
C ALA A 240 17.98 5.84 11.00
N PHE A 241 18.02 5.73 9.66
CA PHE A 241 17.16 4.78 8.93
C PHE A 241 17.49 3.33 9.25
N LYS A 242 18.77 2.97 9.38
CA LYS A 242 19.20 1.62 9.73
C LYS A 242 18.79 1.25 11.16
N ASP A 243 18.97 2.16 12.11
CA ASP A 243 18.56 1.97 13.50
C ASP A 243 17.03 1.78 13.61
N TRP A 244 16.26 2.57 12.85
CA TRP A 244 14.81 2.40 12.78
C TRP A 244 14.41 1.08 12.10
N ALA A 245 15.11 0.69 11.03
CA ALA A 245 14.86 -0.60 10.38
C ALA A 245 15.08 -1.76 11.35
N ASP A 246 16.18 -1.74 12.12
CA ASP A 246 16.49 -2.76 13.12
C ASP A 246 15.46 -2.77 14.26
N PHE A 247 14.97 -1.60 14.67
CA PHE A 247 13.87 -1.51 15.62
C PHE A 247 12.58 -2.17 15.09
N CYS A 248 12.22 -1.93 13.83
CA CYS A 248 11.03 -2.53 13.20
C CYS A 248 11.18 -4.05 13.02
N ASP A 249 12.37 -4.53 12.66
CA ASP A 249 12.66 -5.95 12.46
C ASP A 249 12.90 -6.72 13.78
N ALA A 250 13.01 -6.02 14.91
CA ALA A 250 13.13 -6.66 16.23
C ALA A 250 11.92 -7.58 16.49
N THR A 251 12.20 -8.85 16.78
CA THR A 251 11.18 -9.85 17.07
C THR A 251 10.54 -9.64 18.44
N LEU A 252 9.22 -9.71 18.50
CA LEU A 252 8.41 -9.75 19.71
C LEU A 252 7.72 -11.10 19.83
N THR A 253 7.60 -11.61 21.05
CA THR A 253 6.79 -12.80 21.32
C THR A 253 5.41 -12.36 21.80
N ILE A 254 4.38 -12.57 20.98
CA ILE A 254 2.99 -12.27 21.30
C ILE A 254 2.21 -13.58 21.25
N ASN A 255 1.56 -13.95 22.36
CA ASN A 255 0.79 -15.19 22.47
C ASN A 255 1.56 -16.47 22.06
N GLY A 256 2.89 -16.48 22.24
CA GLY A 256 3.77 -17.60 21.88
C GLY A 256 4.26 -17.59 20.42
N GLU A 257 3.81 -16.64 19.61
CA GLU A 257 4.28 -16.45 18.23
C GLU A 257 5.33 -15.35 18.15
N SER A 258 6.36 -15.60 17.34
CA SER A 258 7.43 -14.65 17.04
C SER A 258 7.01 -13.77 15.87
N VAL A 259 6.67 -12.52 16.14
CA VAL A 259 6.24 -11.53 15.15
C VAL A 259 7.23 -10.38 15.09
N LYS A 260 7.37 -9.73 13.93
CA LYS A 260 8.15 -8.49 13.84
C LYS A 260 7.44 -7.37 14.61
N ARG A 261 8.22 -6.41 15.12
CA ARG A 261 7.67 -5.29 15.88
C ARG A 261 6.75 -4.40 15.05
N ALA A 262 7.13 -4.12 13.81
CA ALA A 262 6.36 -3.25 12.93
C ALA A 262 6.53 -3.63 11.47
N GLU A 263 5.43 -3.62 10.73
CA GLU A 263 5.38 -3.87 9.30
C GLU A 263 4.48 -2.84 8.61
N CYS A 264 4.80 -2.51 7.36
CA CYS A 264 4.08 -1.55 6.53
C CYS A 264 3.45 -2.30 5.35
N HIS A 265 2.13 -2.42 5.39
CA HIS A 265 1.31 -3.00 4.33
C HIS A 265 0.27 -1.96 3.93
N VAL A 266 0.60 -1.11 2.96
CA VAL A 266 -0.23 0.02 2.54
C VAL A 266 -0.41 0.02 1.02
N ALA A 267 -1.65 0.22 0.59
CA ALA A 267 -2.01 0.43 -0.81
C ALA A 267 -2.80 1.73 -0.94
N PHE A 268 -2.22 2.68 -1.66
CA PHE A 268 -2.85 3.95 -2.02
C PHE A 268 -3.60 3.74 -3.34
N GLY A 269 -4.94 3.65 -3.27
CA GLY A 269 -5.79 3.43 -4.45
C GLY A 269 -6.13 4.70 -5.24
N GLU A 270 -5.76 5.86 -4.70
CA GLU A 270 -5.92 7.18 -5.30
C GLU A 270 -4.56 7.89 -5.28
N GLU A 271 -4.47 9.03 -5.96
CA GLU A 271 -3.26 9.85 -5.93
C GLU A 271 -2.98 10.29 -4.50
N ALA A 272 -1.94 9.71 -3.89
CA ALA A 272 -1.53 10.04 -2.55
C ALA A 272 -0.49 11.16 -2.58
N ASP A 273 -0.82 12.26 -1.92
CA ASP A 273 0.17 13.29 -1.61
C ASP A 273 1.34 12.69 -0.82
N LEU A 274 2.55 13.20 -1.08
CA LEU A 274 3.78 12.70 -0.46
C LEU A 274 3.70 12.75 1.06
N LEU A 275 3.20 13.84 1.65
CA LEU A 275 3.12 13.98 3.09
C LEU A 275 2.12 12.99 3.69
N ARG A 276 0.99 12.77 3.02
CA ARG A 276 0.00 11.79 3.46
C ARG A 276 0.54 10.36 3.40
N ALA A 277 1.27 10.03 2.33
CA ALA A 277 1.89 8.72 2.19
C ALA A 277 2.99 8.51 3.26
N LEU A 278 3.83 9.52 3.51
CA LEU A 278 4.84 9.49 4.56
C LEU A 278 4.21 9.32 5.94
N GLU A 279 3.16 10.10 6.26
CA GLU A 279 2.46 10.02 7.54
C GLU A 279 1.99 8.60 7.84
N LEU A 280 1.35 7.94 6.86
CA LEU A 280 0.84 6.58 7.03
C LEU A 280 1.95 5.55 7.21
N ILE A 281 3.06 5.67 6.47
CA ILE A 281 4.21 4.77 6.62
C ILE A 281 4.93 5.01 7.98
N LEU A 282 5.10 6.28 8.36
CA LEU A 282 5.73 6.67 9.63
C LEU A 282 4.91 6.19 10.84
N VAL A 283 3.58 6.31 10.78
CA VAL A 283 2.67 5.79 11.81
C VAL A 283 2.77 4.26 11.91
N ALA A 284 2.83 3.54 10.77
CA ALA A 284 2.98 2.09 10.77
C ALA A 284 4.28 1.63 11.46
N GLY A 285 5.37 2.40 11.32
CA GLY A 285 6.65 2.12 11.99
C GLY A 285 6.89 2.85 13.31
N ARG A 286 5.87 3.52 13.87
CA ARG A 286 5.96 4.34 15.10
C ARG A 286 7.14 5.31 15.08
N ALA A 287 7.25 6.10 14.03
CA ALA A 287 8.28 7.12 13.91
C ALA A 287 7.70 8.45 13.43
N TYR A 288 8.53 9.49 13.49
CA TYR A 288 8.31 10.76 12.81
C TYR A 288 9.60 11.16 12.10
N LEU A 289 9.50 11.98 11.05
CA LEU A 289 10.64 12.44 10.28
C LEU A 289 11.02 13.85 10.73
N LEU A 290 12.29 14.06 11.05
CA LEU A 290 12.84 15.39 11.34
C LEU A 290 14.04 15.68 10.46
N GLU A 291 14.40 16.96 10.38
CA GLU A 291 15.70 17.38 9.90
C GLU A 291 16.69 17.47 11.07
N ARG A 292 17.81 16.74 10.98
CA ARG A 292 18.93 16.80 11.93
C ARG A 292 20.20 17.10 11.15
N ASN A 293 20.89 18.20 11.49
CA ASN A 293 22.15 18.60 10.86
C ASN A 293 22.06 18.66 9.32
N GLY A 294 20.95 19.19 8.78
CA GLY A 294 20.74 19.28 7.33
C GLY A 294 20.34 17.97 6.65
N LYS A 295 20.05 16.90 7.42
CA LYS A 295 19.70 15.57 6.92
C LYS A 295 18.33 15.13 7.38
N LEU A 296 17.60 14.43 6.51
CA LEU A 296 16.37 13.75 6.88
C LEU A 296 16.70 12.52 7.75
N ALA A 297 16.16 12.50 8.96
CA ALA A 297 16.40 11.46 9.96
C ALA A 297 15.05 11.01 10.57
N PRO A 298 14.70 9.73 10.50
CA PRO A 298 13.55 9.20 11.23
C PRO A 298 13.88 9.09 12.72
N TYR A 299 12.89 9.34 13.54
CA TYR A 299 12.94 9.18 14.98
C TYR A 299 11.87 8.19 15.40
N ALA A 300 12.30 6.96 15.66
CA ALA A 300 11.42 5.94 16.23
C ALA A 300 11.03 6.31 17.66
N ASP A 301 9.77 6.06 18.01
CA ASP A 301 9.23 6.22 19.35
C ASP A 301 9.71 5.09 20.27
N THR A 302 10.96 5.23 20.71
CA THR A 302 11.64 4.28 21.60
C THR A 302 12.03 4.97 22.90
N SER A 303 12.14 4.18 23.97
CA SER A 303 12.79 4.66 25.18
C SER A 303 14.20 5.13 24.83
N ARG A 304 14.55 6.32 25.30
CA ARG A 304 15.85 6.95 25.09
C ARG A 304 16.24 7.73 26.33
N ALA A 305 17.54 7.90 26.53
CA ALA A 305 18.04 8.84 27.53
C ALA A 305 17.54 10.26 27.20
N SER A 306 17.27 11.04 28.24
CA SER A 306 16.92 12.45 28.02
C SER A 306 18.11 13.16 27.36
N VAL A 307 17.83 13.91 26.30
CA VAL A 307 18.84 14.74 25.61
C VAL A 307 19.06 16.05 26.37
N LEU A 308 18.05 16.46 27.15
CA LEU A 308 18.06 17.68 27.93
C LEU A 308 17.43 17.40 29.29
N THR A 309 18.17 17.68 30.35
CA THR A 309 17.62 17.73 31.71
C THR A 309 17.49 19.19 32.06
N LEU A 310 16.26 19.63 32.28
CA LEU A 310 15.97 20.98 32.76
C LEU A 310 15.54 20.85 34.21
N ASP A 311 16.04 21.77 35.04
CA ASP A 311 15.49 22.00 36.36
C ASP A 311 14.57 23.23 36.38
N ALA A 312 14.10 23.61 37.57
CA ALA A 312 13.23 24.77 37.72
C ALA A 312 13.98 26.10 37.49
N ASP A 313 15.29 26.12 37.68
CA ASP A 313 16.12 27.34 37.53
C ASP A 313 16.44 27.61 36.05
N ASP A 314 16.45 26.57 35.22
CA ASP A 314 16.58 26.69 33.76
C ASP A 314 15.33 27.26 33.06
N LEU A 315 14.19 27.34 33.77
CA LEU A 315 12.92 27.80 33.22
C LEU A 315 12.67 29.26 33.59
N ALA A 316 12.46 30.10 32.57
CA ALA A 316 12.01 31.47 32.80
C ALA A 316 10.65 31.47 33.51
N ALA A 317 10.45 32.42 34.43
CA ALA A 317 9.18 32.57 35.14
C ALA A 317 8.00 32.64 34.16
N ASP A 318 6.92 31.92 34.49
CA ASP A 318 5.68 31.81 33.69
C ASP A 318 5.82 31.29 32.25
N SER A 319 6.98 30.73 31.88
CA SER A 319 7.23 30.22 30.52
C SER A 319 6.71 28.80 30.29
N LEU A 320 6.61 27.97 31.34
CA LEU A 320 6.13 26.59 31.22
C LEU A 320 4.62 26.53 31.40
N GLN A 321 3.89 26.24 30.32
CA GLN A 321 2.46 25.98 30.36
C GLN A 321 2.19 24.51 30.04
N LEU A 322 1.71 23.75 31.03
CA LEU A 322 1.31 22.36 30.85
C LEU A 322 -0.21 22.28 30.80
N SER A 323 -0.76 21.94 29.62
CA SER A 323 -2.18 21.68 29.47
C SER A 323 -2.48 20.19 29.65
N GLN A 324 -3.37 19.85 30.57
CA GLN A 324 -3.93 18.50 30.65
C GLN A 324 -5.18 18.41 29.79
N ARG A 325 -5.30 17.35 28.99
CA ARG A 325 -6.57 17.02 28.34
C ARG A 325 -7.51 16.42 29.38
N PRO A 326 -8.77 16.89 29.48
CA PRO A 326 -9.71 16.33 30.42
C PRO A 326 -10.00 14.87 30.04
N VAL A 327 -10.20 14.02 31.05
CA VAL A 327 -10.35 12.56 30.88
C VAL A 327 -11.49 12.19 29.92
N ARG A 328 -12.57 13.00 29.91
CA ARG A 328 -13.70 12.82 28.99
C ARG A 328 -13.35 12.96 27.51
N ASP A 329 -12.27 13.66 27.18
CA ASP A 329 -11.80 13.89 25.81
C ASP A 329 -10.73 12.86 25.39
N LEU A 330 -10.34 11.94 26.30
CA LEU A 330 -9.40 10.88 25.98
C LEU A 330 -10.13 9.75 25.22
N PRO A 331 -9.52 9.22 24.14
CA PRO A 331 -10.09 8.07 23.44
C PRO A 331 -10.11 6.84 24.36
N ASN A 332 -11.29 6.33 24.64
CA ASN A 332 -11.52 5.16 25.49
C ASN A 332 -11.62 3.84 24.70
N LEU A 333 -11.78 3.91 23.38
CA LEU A 333 -11.90 2.76 22.49
C LEU A 333 -11.20 3.06 21.17
N ALA A 334 -10.21 2.23 20.82
CA ALA A 334 -9.66 2.20 19.49
C ALA A 334 -10.31 1.05 18.71
N ARG A 335 -10.98 1.37 17.59
CA ARG A 335 -11.57 0.38 16.68
C ARG A 335 -10.78 0.40 15.38
N PHE A 336 -10.32 -0.77 14.97
CA PHE A 336 -9.60 -0.95 13.71
C PHE A 336 -10.39 -1.87 12.80
N THR A 337 -10.34 -1.59 11.50
CA THR A 337 -10.81 -2.48 10.45
C THR A 337 -9.62 -2.80 9.57
N TYR A 338 -9.34 -4.09 9.38
CA TYR A 338 -8.24 -4.56 8.55
C TYR A 338 -8.75 -5.60 7.55
N ARG A 339 -7.96 -5.85 6.51
CA ARG A 339 -8.23 -6.94 5.56
C ARG A 339 -7.40 -8.14 5.96
N ASP A 340 -8.05 -9.26 6.17
CA ASP A 340 -7.38 -10.54 6.42
C ASP A 340 -6.98 -11.18 5.08
N LEU A 341 -5.69 -11.08 4.77
CA LEU A 341 -5.10 -11.59 3.54
C LEU A 341 -4.91 -13.12 3.56
N ASP A 342 -5.02 -13.76 4.73
CA ASP A 342 -4.76 -15.20 4.93
C ASP A 342 -6.04 -16.01 5.15
N SER A 343 -7.19 -15.34 5.31
CA SER A 343 -8.54 -15.94 5.38
C SER A 343 -8.93 -16.82 4.17
N GLY A 344 -8.13 -16.81 3.09
CA GLY A 344 -8.33 -17.64 1.89
C GLY A 344 -9.56 -17.26 1.05
N ARG A 345 -10.32 -16.23 1.45
CA ARG A 345 -11.54 -15.80 0.75
C ARG A 345 -11.37 -14.51 -0.06
N GLY A 346 -10.28 -13.76 0.14
CA GLY A 346 -10.04 -12.49 -0.56
C GLY A 346 -11.20 -11.49 -0.45
N LEU A 347 -12.12 -11.69 0.50
CA LEU A 347 -13.36 -10.95 0.75
C LEU A 347 -13.72 -11.02 2.24
#